data_AF-A0A0D3KRG9-F1
#
_entry.id   AF-A0A0D3KRG9-F1
#
_cell.length_a   1.000
_cell.length_b   1.000
_cell.length_c   1.000
_cell.angle_alpha   90.00
_cell.angle_beta   90.00
_cell.angle_gamma   90.00
#
_symmetry.space_group_name_H-M   'P 1'
#
loop_
_entity.id
_entity.type
_entity.pdbx_description
1 polymer ?
#
loop_
_entity_poly.entity_id
_entity_poly.type
_entity_poly.pdbx_seq_one_letter_code
_entity_poly.pdbx_strand_id
1 'polypeptide(L)'
;MPTAIVAPADEHADEEVLREALEGDALRPTGGAPASNDDTLLPQTTCKLVMTPAHDALSRSRFALYRLLMTPPQGVVSPKAYFAASNELVVLTLIVCWIVTVCYDRSQVWDHPARVYVGHFNPCFGWDYAPASYIAVFAMSYDVHLAWTYASLEAMRTKLRDDDGKTSKAERFSLVTTYLHGLASMGWMLLWLVGPPDGQWAAHLAIFSTAVAFRYLCQLGNYVECRWGKAWESGHVKRSHTVYIVSYGLVTLCLPILYFIDVIMYEAQGRTGVDPPIPLAIIQTLDVVWMVLVALSTRFSVPEPPVVVKWSVLEFDDVVDADDFTPAQIAQLRKLGFEAIDNRATLDADDHCLSFLLARLDEPEDDGWRREIITALLALATSSSACAEQWHRVGGVAALQALARETAEERVERQAERCDEAQRSALA
;
A
#
# COMPACT_ATOMS: atom_id res chain seq x y z
N MET A 1 18.00 -1.94 -14.61
CA MET A 1 17.07 -1.04 -13.89
C MET A 1 15.87 -0.77 -14.78
N PRO A 2 14.64 -0.83 -14.26
CA PRO A 2 13.53 -0.21 -14.95
C PRO A 2 13.81 1.31 -15.06
N THR A 3 13.75 1.84 -16.27
CA THR A 3 13.83 3.29 -16.48
C THR A 3 12.45 3.85 -16.26
N ALA A 4 12.29 4.71 -15.26
CA ALA A 4 11.01 5.32 -14.97
C ALA A 4 10.96 6.75 -15.52
N ILE A 5 9.83 7.12 -16.11
CA ILE A 5 9.59 8.45 -16.70
C ILE A 5 8.23 8.93 -16.20
N VAL A 6 8.09 10.22 -15.93
CA VAL A 6 6.80 10.81 -15.56
C VAL A 6 6.08 11.30 -16.82
N ALA A 7 4.84 10.88 -17.01
CA ALA A 7 4.00 11.37 -18.10
C ALA A 7 3.18 12.61 -17.67
N PRO A 8 2.82 13.52 -18.60
CA PRO A 8 1.94 14.66 -18.33
C PRO A 8 0.56 14.24 -17.78
N ALA A 9 -0.01 15.07 -16.90
CA ALA A 9 -1.23 14.79 -16.14
C ALA A 9 -2.52 15.23 -16.86
N ASP A 10 -2.87 14.65 -18.01
CA ASP A 10 -4.17 14.92 -18.64
C ASP A 10 -4.99 13.63 -18.83
N GLU A 11 -6.22 13.65 -18.29
CA GLU A 11 -7.15 12.52 -18.14
C GLU A 11 -7.68 12.01 -19.51
N HIS A 12 -7.49 12.80 -20.57
CA HIS A 12 -7.69 12.39 -21.97
C HIS A 12 -6.39 12.23 -22.75
N ALA A 13 -5.26 12.66 -22.18
CA ALA A 13 -3.95 12.49 -22.77
C ALA A 13 -3.31 11.15 -22.42
N ASP A 14 -3.80 10.40 -21.42
CA ASP A 14 -3.28 9.05 -21.13
C ASP A 14 -3.29 8.13 -22.37
N GLU A 15 -4.24 8.28 -23.30
CA GLU A 15 -4.26 7.54 -24.57
C GLU A 15 -3.35 8.18 -25.64
N GLU A 16 -3.43 9.50 -25.82
CA GLU A 16 -2.72 10.21 -26.90
C GLU A 16 -1.22 10.39 -26.60
N VAL A 17 -0.84 10.55 -25.34
CA VAL A 17 0.55 10.60 -24.86
C VAL A 17 1.15 9.21 -24.76
N LEU A 18 0.40 8.15 -24.43
CA LEU A 18 0.92 6.80 -24.64
C LEU A 18 1.20 6.58 -26.11
N ARG A 19 0.27 7.00 -26.98
CA ARG A 19 0.42 6.88 -28.42
C ARG A 19 1.61 7.70 -28.93
N GLU A 20 1.79 8.96 -28.52
CA GLU A 20 2.95 9.79 -28.89
C GLU A 20 4.26 9.35 -28.22
N ALA A 21 4.26 8.83 -26.99
CA ALA A 21 5.46 8.29 -26.36
C ALA A 21 5.88 6.94 -26.95
N LEU A 22 4.93 6.17 -27.50
CA LEU A 22 5.18 4.92 -28.20
C LEU A 22 5.45 5.13 -29.71
N GLU A 23 4.90 6.17 -30.33
CA GLU A 23 5.06 6.49 -31.76
C GLU A 23 6.14 7.56 -32.02
N GLY A 24 6.46 8.42 -31.05
CA GLY A 24 7.34 9.58 -31.18
C GLY A 24 8.85 9.28 -31.19
N ASP A 25 9.25 8.07 -30.79
CA ASP A 25 10.63 7.57 -31.03
C ASP A 25 10.84 7.11 -32.49
N ALA A 26 9.80 7.13 -33.34
CA ALA A 26 9.95 6.98 -34.79
C ALA A 26 10.38 8.31 -35.43
N LEU A 27 11.67 8.63 -35.32
CA LEU A 27 12.50 9.35 -36.29
C LEU A 27 11.78 10.37 -37.20
N ARG A 28 11.91 11.67 -36.88
CA ARG A 28 12.04 12.70 -37.94
C ARG A 28 13.53 12.89 -38.23
N PRO A 29 14.06 12.35 -39.35
CA PRO A 29 15.40 12.71 -39.79
C PRO A 29 15.35 14.15 -40.30
N THR A 30 15.80 15.10 -39.48
CA THR A 30 16.16 16.43 -39.96
C THR A 30 17.42 16.26 -40.81
N GLY A 31 17.24 16.27 -42.13
CA GLY A 31 18.30 15.99 -43.08
C GLY A 31 19.49 16.93 -43.00
N GLY A 32 20.66 16.42 -43.36
CA GLY A 32 21.76 17.23 -43.89
C GLY A 32 23.17 16.92 -43.39
N ALA A 33 23.69 15.71 -43.60
CA ALA A 33 25.14 15.50 -43.78
C ALA A 33 25.42 14.16 -44.50
N PRO A 34 26.36 14.10 -45.47
CA PRO A 34 26.65 12.88 -46.21
C PRO A 34 27.66 11.99 -45.47
N ALA A 35 27.24 10.73 -45.30
CA ALA A 35 28.00 9.49 -45.37
C ALA A 35 29.45 9.45 -44.84
N SER A 36 29.61 8.83 -43.67
CA SER A 36 30.73 7.93 -43.40
C SER A 36 30.16 6.53 -43.11
N ASN A 37 30.45 5.60 -44.02
CA ASN A 37 30.14 4.18 -43.89
C ASN A 37 31.04 3.56 -42.81
N ASP A 38 30.47 3.21 -41.67
CA ASP A 38 30.75 1.99 -40.90
C ASP A 38 30.15 2.20 -39.52
N ASP A 39 28.90 1.77 -39.35
CA ASP A 39 28.37 1.46 -38.02
C ASP A 39 27.30 0.38 -38.19
N THR A 40 27.60 -0.79 -37.63
CA THR A 40 26.68 -1.90 -37.39
C THR A 40 25.46 -1.39 -36.60
N LEU A 41 24.42 -1.01 -37.34
CA LEU A 41 23.10 -0.70 -36.80
C LEU A 41 22.51 -1.98 -36.20
N LEU A 42 22.63 -2.11 -34.87
CA LEU A 42 21.84 -3.05 -34.09
C LEU A 42 20.36 -2.83 -34.44
N PRO A 43 19.59 -3.90 -34.76
CA PRO A 43 18.18 -3.77 -35.03
C PRO A 43 17.47 -3.25 -33.78
N GLN A 44 16.98 -2.01 -33.82
CA GLN A 44 16.04 -1.52 -32.82
C GLN A 44 14.72 -2.27 -33.02
N THR A 45 14.56 -3.39 -32.30
CA THR A 45 13.28 -4.08 -32.12
C THR A 45 12.36 -3.16 -31.33
N THR A 46 11.59 -2.35 -32.06
CA THR A 46 10.50 -1.55 -31.49
C THR A 46 9.37 -2.49 -31.11
N CYS A 47 9.35 -2.89 -29.83
CA CYS A 47 8.25 -3.68 -29.27
C CYS A 47 7.01 -2.78 -29.21
N LYS A 48 6.14 -2.88 -30.22
CA LYS A 48 4.90 -2.11 -30.29
C LYS A 48 3.88 -2.75 -29.33
N LEU A 49 3.69 -2.13 -28.17
CA LEU A 49 2.68 -2.56 -27.20
C LEU A 49 1.29 -2.35 -27.81
N VAL A 50 0.67 -3.42 -28.31
CA VAL A 50 -0.70 -3.39 -28.80
C VAL A 50 -1.62 -3.44 -27.59
N MET A 51 -2.18 -2.29 -27.20
CA MET A 51 -3.24 -2.27 -26.20
C MET A 51 -4.45 -3.03 -26.73
N THR A 52 -4.88 -4.05 -25.98
CA THR A 52 -6.06 -4.83 -26.34
C THR A 52 -7.32 -4.09 -25.88
N PRO A 53 -8.47 -4.23 -26.58
CA PRO A 53 -9.72 -3.54 -26.22
C PRO A 53 -10.22 -3.78 -24.78
N ALA A 54 -9.77 -4.87 -24.15
CA ALA A 54 -10.08 -5.16 -22.75
C ALA A 54 -9.39 -4.19 -21.77
N HIS A 55 -8.17 -3.73 -22.12
CA HIS A 55 -7.42 -2.76 -21.33
C HIS A 55 -8.11 -1.38 -21.32
N ASP A 56 -8.66 -0.96 -22.46
CA ASP A 56 -9.38 0.32 -22.60
C ASP A 56 -10.73 0.32 -21.87
N ALA A 57 -11.39 -0.84 -21.72
CA ALA A 57 -12.62 -0.94 -20.96
C ALA A 57 -12.35 -0.84 -19.44
N LEU A 58 -11.26 -1.44 -18.96
CA LEU A 58 -10.86 -1.43 -17.55
C LEU A 58 -10.29 -0.08 -17.10
N SER A 59 -9.58 0.62 -17.99
CA SER A 59 -9.08 1.99 -17.71
C SER A 59 -10.22 2.97 -17.42
N ARG A 60 -11.41 2.75 -17.99
CA ARG A 60 -12.63 3.55 -17.80
C ARG A 60 -13.39 3.26 -16.51
N SER A 61 -12.98 2.25 -15.71
CA SER A 61 -13.62 1.99 -14.42
C SER A 61 -13.50 3.21 -13.51
N ARG A 62 -14.63 3.63 -12.94
CA ARG A 62 -14.66 4.74 -11.96
C ARG A 62 -14.21 4.32 -10.57
N PHE A 63 -14.10 3.02 -10.31
CA PHE A 63 -13.65 2.46 -9.04
C PHE A 63 -12.19 2.06 -9.16
N ALA A 64 -11.34 2.76 -8.41
CA ALA A 64 -9.90 2.54 -8.39
C ALA A 64 -9.53 1.17 -7.81
N LEU A 65 -10.23 0.72 -6.77
CA LEU A 65 -10.00 -0.60 -6.15
C LEU A 65 -10.25 -1.73 -7.15
N TYR A 66 -11.38 -1.68 -7.85
CA TYR A 66 -11.71 -2.65 -8.90
C TYR A 66 -10.68 -2.65 -10.03
N ARG A 67 -10.23 -1.46 -10.46
CA ARG A 67 -9.22 -1.31 -11.51
C ARG A 67 -7.88 -1.94 -11.12
N LEU A 68 -7.41 -1.73 -9.89
CA LEU A 68 -6.16 -2.34 -9.41
C LEU A 68 -6.26 -3.86 -9.24
N LEU A 69 -7.43 -4.38 -8.85
CA LEU A 69 -7.64 -5.83 -8.71
C LEU A 69 -7.72 -6.56 -10.06
N MET A 70 -8.25 -5.90 -11.09
CA MET A 70 -8.51 -6.54 -12.38
C MET A 70 -7.41 -6.29 -13.42
N THR A 71 -6.66 -5.20 -13.27
CA THR A 71 -5.60 -4.82 -14.22
C THR A 71 -4.26 -4.80 -13.50
N PRO A 72 -3.39 -5.80 -13.69
CA PRO A 72 -2.03 -5.71 -13.18
C PRO A 72 -1.34 -4.49 -13.81
N PRO A 73 -0.47 -3.77 -13.08
CA PRO A 73 0.18 -2.57 -13.59
C PRO A 73 1.07 -2.91 -14.80
N GLN A 74 0.60 -2.61 -16.01
CA GLN A 74 1.33 -2.83 -17.27
C GLN A 74 2.04 -1.54 -17.69
N GLY A 75 3.19 -1.28 -17.08
CA GLY A 75 4.11 -0.21 -17.50
C GLY A 75 3.67 1.22 -17.23
N VAL A 76 2.41 1.48 -16.87
CA VAL A 76 1.95 2.80 -16.40
C VAL A 76 1.23 2.61 -15.07
N VAL A 77 1.73 3.30 -14.05
CA VAL A 77 1.23 3.19 -12.68
C VAL A 77 0.79 4.57 -12.22
N SER A 78 -0.50 4.73 -11.93
CA SER A 78 -1.04 5.97 -11.36
C SER A 78 -0.98 5.90 -9.84
N PRO A 79 -0.12 6.68 -9.13
CA PRO A 79 -0.04 6.62 -7.67
C PRO A 79 -1.40 6.91 -7.03
N LYS A 80 -2.09 7.96 -7.48
CA LYS A 80 -3.48 8.28 -7.12
C LYS A 80 -4.44 7.09 -7.11
N ALA A 81 -4.28 6.11 -8.00
CA ALA A 81 -5.14 4.92 -8.02
C ALA A 81 -5.06 4.14 -6.71
N TYR A 82 -3.88 4.05 -6.09
CA TYR A 82 -3.69 3.35 -4.82
C TYR A 82 -4.30 4.12 -3.64
N PHE A 83 -4.14 5.44 -3.61
CA PHE A 83 -4.78 6.28 -2.59
C PHE A 83 -6.32 6.26 -2.70
N ALA A 84 -6.84 6.37 -3.93
CA ALA A 84 -8.27 6.26 -4.20
C ALA A 84 -8.82 4.87 -3.82
N ALA A 85 -8.10 3.80 -4.17
CA ALA A 85 -8.46 2.44 -3.79
C ALA A 85 -8.47 2.25 -2.27
N SER A 86 -7.52 2.84 -1.55
CA SER A 86 -7.50 2.87 -0.08
C SER A 86 -8.77 3.53 0.48
N ASN A 87 -9.18 4.69 -0.04
CA ASN A 87 -10.43 5.35 0.40
C ASN A 87 -11.69 4.52 0.06
N GLU A 88 -11.77 3.97 -1.16
CA GLU A 88 -12.86 3.09 -1.57
C GLU A 88 -12.95 1.84 -0.68
N LEU A 89 -11.81 1.25 -0.34
CA LEU A 89 -11.72 0.07 0.51
C LEU A 89 -12.24 0.33 1.93
N VAL A 90 -11.92 1.47 2.53
CA VAL A 90 -12.48 1.86 3.84
C VAL A 90 -14.01 1.90 3.80
N VAL A 91 -14.58 2.58 2.81
CA VAL A 91 -16.03 2.72 2.68
C VAL A 91 -16.70 1.38 2.39
N LEU A 92 -16.13 0.58 1.48
CA LEU A 92 -16.65 -0.75 1.14
C LEU A 92 -16.60 -1.68 2.35
N THR A 93 -15.49 -1.70 3.07
CA THR A 93 -15.31 -2.50 4.28
C THR A 93 -16.36 -2.14 5.32
N LEU A 94 -16.60 -0.84 5.52
CA LEU A 94 -17.63 -0.36 6.44
C LEU A 94 -19.02 -0.89 6.06
N ILE A 95 -19.41 -0.78 4.78
CA ILE A 95 -20.70 -1.27 4.29
C ILE A 95 -20.84 -2.77 4.55
N VAL A 96 -19.81 -3.55 4.22
CA VAL A 96 -19.81 -5.01 4.43
C VAL A 96 -19.92 -5.34 5.93
N CYS A 97 -19.15 -4.65 6.77
CA CYS A 97 -19.18 -4.86 8.22
C CYS A 97 -20.55 -4.52 8.81
N TRP A 98 -21.19 -3.43 8.38
CA TRP A 98 -22.56 -3.10 8.78
C TRP A 98 -23.56 -4.19 8.41
N ILE A 99 -23.50 -4.71 7.19
CA ILE A 99 -24.37 -5.81 6.75
C ILE A 99 -24.17 -7.02 7.65
N VAL A 100 -22.93 -7.41 7.88
CA VAL A 100 -22.58 -8.57 8.72
C VAL A 100 -23.08 -8.37 10.16
N THR A 101 -22.83 -7.21 10.76
CA THR A 101 -23.25 -6.92 12.14
C THR A 101 -24.77 -6.89 12.27
N VAL A 102 -25.50 -6.26 11.35
CA VAL A 102 -26.98 -6.22 11.36
C VAL A 102 -27.59 -7.61 11.14
N CYS A 103 -26.92 -8.48 10.38
CA CYS A 103 -27.37 -9.86 10.15
C CYS A 103 -27.04 -10.80 11.31
N TYR A 104 -25.90 -10.61 11.98
CA TYR A 104 -25.43 -11.48 13.05
C TYR A 104 -26.00 -11.08 14.41
N ASP A 105 -25.82 -9.83 14.83
CA ASP A 105 -26.33 -9.31 16.09
C ASP A 105 -26.52 -7.78 16.01
N ARG A 106 -27.78 -7.38 15.83
CA ARG A 106 -28.15 -5.96 15.79
C ARG A 106 -27.87 -5.24 17.11
N SER A 107 -27.89 -5.92 18.25
CA SER A 107 -27.66 -5.23 19.53
C SER A 107 -26.26 -4.59 19.60
N GLN A 108 -25.27 -5.17 18.90
CA GLN A 108 -23.90 -4.63 18.85
C GLN A 108 -23.83 -3.19 18.34
N VAL A 109 -24.74 -2.80 17.44
CA VAL A 109 -24.80 -1.43 16.90
C VAL A 109 -25.78 -0.54 17.65
N TRP A 110 -26.96 -1.06 18.00
CA TRP A 110 -28.01 -0.24 18.61
C TRP A 110 -27.72 0.04 20.09
N ASP A 111 -27.14 -0.95 20.78
CA ASP A 111 -26.74 -0.89 22.19
C ASP A 111 -25.22 -0.69 22.31
N HIS A 112 -24.59 -0.18 21.25
CA HIS A 112 -23.15 0.04 21.20
C HIS A 112 -22.71 0.93 22.38
N PRO A 113 -21.74 0.51 23.21
CA PRO A 113 -21.31 1.26 24.39
C PRO A 113 -20.80 2.67 24.05
N ALA A 114 -20.15 2.87 22.90
CA ALA A 114 -19.74 4.21 22.46
C ALA A 114 -20.93 5.18 22.29
N ARG A 115 -22.13 4.66 22.00
CA ARG A 115 -23.34 5.47 21.83
C ARG A 115 -23.69 6.22 23.11
N VAL A 116 -23.27 5.74 24.28
CA VAL A 116 -23.44 6.48 25.54
C VAL A 116 -22.58 7.75 25.55
N TYR A 117 -21.37 7.69 24.98
CA TYR A 117 -20.42 8.80 24.93
C TYR A 117 -20.76 9.80 23.81
N VAL A 118 -20.99 9.30 22.59
CA VAL A 118 -21.23 10.16 21.41
C VAL A 118 -22.71 10.52 21.22
N GLY A 119 -23.61 9.75 21.85
CA GLY A 119 -25.05 9.95 21.85
C GLY A 119 -25.81 9.61 20.55
N HIS A 120 -25.13 9.42 19.43
CA HIS A 120 -25.74 9.15 18.11
C HIS A 120 -25.24 7.83 17.49
N PHE A 121 -25.83 7.47 16.35
CA PHE A 121 -25.33 6.37 15.53
C PHE A 121 -24.12 6.81 14.73
N ASN A 122 -22.97 6.24 15.04
CA ASN A 122 -21.76 6.45 14.29
C ASN A 122 -21.58 5.34 13.23
N PRO A 123 -21.25 5.67 11.98
CA PRO A 123 -21.02 4.69 10.93
C PRO A 123 -19.89 3.69 11.21
N CYS A 124 -19.00 3.89 12.18
CA CYS A 124 -17.94 2.95 12.51
C CYS A 124 -18.39 1.80 13.43
N PHE A 125 -19.54 1.91 14.12
CA PHE A 125 -20.02 0.84 15.02
C PHE A 125 -20.18 -0.53 14.33
N GLY A 126 -20.42 -0.52 13.02
CA GLY A 126 -20.63 -1.73 12.23
C GLY A 126 -19.45 -2.69 12.19
N TRP A 127 -18.22 -2.27 12.51
CA TRP A 127 -17.02 -3.13 12.44
C TRP A 127 -16.31 -3.34 13.78
N ASP A 128 -16.88 -2.87 14.89
CA ASP A 128 -16.20 -2.88 16.20
C ASP A 128 -16.26 -4.26 16.89
N TYR A 129 -17.20 -5.11 16.47
CA TYR A 129 -17.46 -6.42 17.08
C TYR A 129 -17.31 -7.58 16.10
N ALA A 130 -17.01 -8.75 16.65
CA ALA A 130 -16.95 -9.99 15.88
C ALA A 130 -18.37 -10.42 15.44
N PRO A 131 -18.51 -10.99 14.22
CA PRO A 131 -17.44 -11.35 13.27
C PRO A 131 -17.02 -10.24 12.31
N ALA A 132 -17.70 -9.09 12.28
CA ALA A 132 -17.40 -8.00 11.35
C ALA A 132 -16.00 -7.41 11.53
N SER A 133 -15.52 -7.31 12.78
CA SER A 133 -14.17 -6.84 13.08
C SER A 133 -13.07 -7.70 12.45
N TYR A 134 -13.27 -9.01 12.25
CA TYR A 134 -12.30 -9.87 11.56
C TYR A 134 -12.18 -9.51 10.07
N ILE A 135 -13.32 -9.20 9.44
CA ILE A 135 -13.37 -8.74 8.05
C ILE A 135 -12.68 -7.38 7.94
N ALA A 136 -12.94 -6.49 8.89
CA ALA A 136 -12.32 -5.18 8.94
C ALA A 136 -10.81 -5.27 9.07
N VAL A 137 -10.29 -6.05 10.03
CA VAL A 137 -8.85 -6.29 10.19
C VAL A 137 -8.21 -6.82 8.92
N PHE A 138 -8.83 -7.81 8.26
CA PHE A 138 -8.33 -8.34 6.99
C PHE A 138 -8.30 -7.26 5.90
N ALA A 139 -9.41 -6.57 5.65
CA ALA A 139 -9.48 -5.55 4.61
C ALA A 139 -8.54 -4.36 4.90
N MET A 140 -8.40 -3.98 6.16
CA MET A 140 -7.59 -2.82 6.56
C MET A 140 -6.09 -3.15 6.56
N SER A 141 -5.71 -4.42 6.64
CA SER A 141 -4.33 -4.83 6.30
C SER A 141 -3.97 -4.53 4.84
N TYR A 142 -4.96 -4.65 3.94
CA TYR A 142 -4.79 -4.30 2.53
C TYR A 142 -4.80 -2.77 2.33
N ASP A 143 -5.56 -2.01 3.13
CA ASP A 143 -5.48 -0.55 3.18
C ASP A 143 -4.06 -0.07 3.52
N VAL A 144 -3.39 -0.70 4.50
CA VAL A 144 -1.99 -0.42 4.85
C VAL A 144 -1.08 -0.64 3.63
N HIS A 145 -1.24 -1.74 2.92
CA HIS A 145 -0.47 -2.02 1.70
C HIS A 145 -0.69 -0.94 0.63
N LEU A 146 -1.94 -0.54 0.38
CA LEU A 146 -2.28 0.49 -0.60
C LEU A 146 -1.70 1.85 -0.21
N ALA A 147 -1.78 2.24 1.07
CA ALA A 147 -1.25 3.51 1.57
C ALA A 147 0.28 3.59 1.44
N TRP A 148 1.01 2.52 1.77
CA TRP A 148 2.48 2.46 1.61
C TRP A 148 2.92 2.38 0.16
N THR A 149 2.17 1.67 -0.68
CA THR A 149 2.43 1.62 -2.12
C THR A 149 2.25 3.00 -2.73
N TYR A 150 1.17 3.70 -2.37
CA TYR A 150 0.99 5.10 -2.74
C TYR A 150 2.17 5.97 -2.29
N ALA A 151 2.61 5.86 -1.03
CA ALA A 151 3.73 6.66 -0.52
C ALA A 151 5.06 6.42 -1.24
N SER A 152 5.32 5.17 -1.61
CA SER A 152 6.53 4.78 -2.33
C SER A 152 6.49 5.28 -3.78
N LEU A 153 5.35 5.16 -4.45
CA LEU A 153 5.13 5.68 -5.81
C LEU A 153 5.20 7.20 -5.84
N GLU A 154 4.68 7.88 -4.81
CA GLU A 154 4.77 9.33 -4.65
C GLU A 154 6.21 9.80 -4.49
N ALA A 155 6.98 9.15 -3.62
CA ALA A 155 8.41 9.43 -3.45
C ALA A 155 9.21 9.20 -4.74
N MET A 156 8.90 8.12 -5.46
CA MET A 156 9.49 7.84 -6.77
C MET A 156 9.14 8.93 -7.78
N ARG A 157 7.86 9.30 -7.88
CA ARG A 157 7.35 10.36 -8.76
C ARG A 157 8.05 11.68 -8.49
N THR A 158 8.15 12.11 -7.23
CA THR A 158 8.85 13.34 -6.87
C THR A 158 10.32 13.30 -7.25
N LYS A 159 11.02 12.17 -7.02
CA LYS A 159 12.43 12.01 -7.39
C LYS A 159 12.66 12.06 -8.90
N LEU A 160 11.82 11.39 -9.68
CA LEU A 160 11.91 11.36 -11.15
C LEU A 160 11.65 12.72 -11.79
N ARG A 161 10.94 13.60 -11.10
CA ARG A 161 10.66 14.97 -11.56
C ARG A 161 11.64 16.00 -11.04
N ASP A 162 12.60 15.59 -10.21
CA ASP A 162 13.53 16.51 -9.58
C ASP A 162 14.73 16.81 -10.49
N ASP A 163 14.44 17.27 -11.71
CA ASP A 163 15.44 17.56 -12.75
C ASP A 163 16.51 18.55 -12.27
N ASP A 164 16.15 19.48 -11.38
CA ASP A 164 17.02 20.52 -10.82
C ASP A 164 17.63 20.14 -9.46
N GLY A 165 17.32 18.95 -8.93
CA GLY A 165 17.70 18.52 -7.57
C GLY A 165 17.15 19.41 -6.45
N LYS A 166 16.03 20.10 -6.70
CA LYS A 166 15.35 21.04 -5.80
C LYS A 166 13.86 20.72 -5.72
N THR A 167 13.51 19.83 -4.79
CA THR A 167 12.12 19.62 -4.37
C THR A 167 11.50 20.90 -3.80
N SER A 168 10.37 21.34 -4.35
CA SER A 168 9.61 22.50 -3.90
C SER A 168 9.01 22.28 -2.51
N LYS A 169 8.60 23.37 -1.83
CA LYS A 169 7.94 23.25 -0.51
C LYS A 169 6.61 22.50 -0.58
N ALA A 170 5.88 22.64 -1.69
CA ALA A 170 4.61 21.98 -1.92
C ALA A 170 4.81 20.46 -2.10
N GLU A 171 5.77 20.04 -2.92
CA GLU A 171 6.16 18.63 -3.09
C GLU A 171 6.66 18.03 -1.76
N ARG A 172 7.47 18.74 -0.98
CA ARG A 172 7.89 18.27 0.36
C ARG A 172 6.71 18.07 1.31
N PHE A 173 5.74 18.98 1.28
CA PHE A 173 4.53 18.85 2.09
C PHE A 173 3.68 17.65 1.66
N SER A 174 3.50 17.42 0.36
CA SER A 174 2.83 16.23 -0.19
C SER A 174 3.52 14.95 0.27
N LEU A 175 4.86 14.87 0.14
CA LEU A 175 5.64 13.71 0.58
C LEU A 175 5.48 13.43 2.07
N VAL A 176 5.66 14.44 2.92
CA VAL A 176 5.55 14.29 4.38
C VAL A 176 4.16 13.80 4.76
N THR A 177 3.11 14.44 4.24
CA THR A 177 1.72 14.07 4.57
C THR A 177 1.35 12.68 4.05
N THR A 178 1.91 12.26 2.92
CA THR A 178 1.73 10.92 2.36
C THR A 178 2.37 9.83 3.23
N TYR A 179 3.60 10.04 3.71
CA TYR A 179 4.21 9.10 4.66
C TYR A 179 3.47 9.07 6.01
N LEU A 180 3.00 10.24 6.49
CA LEU A 180 2.18 10.29 7.70
C LEU A 180 0.87 9.51 7.52
N HIS A 181 0.25 9.53 6.35
CA HIS A 181 -0.91 8.69 6.05
C HIS A 181 -0.57 7.19 6.05
N GLY A 182 0.57 6.78 5.47
CA GLY A 182 1.05 5.39 5.57
C GLY A 182 1.22 4.92 7.02
N LEU A 183 1.88 5.75 7.85
CA LEU A 183 2.04 5.48 9.29
C LEU A 183 0.69 5.46 10.03
N ALA A 184 -0.21 6.39 9.70
CA ALA A 184 -1.54 6.43 10.30
C ALA A 184 -2.37 5.20 9.95
N SER A 185 -2.23 4.68 8.73
CA SER A 185 -2.92 3.45 8.29
C SER A 185 -2.38 2.23 9.04
N MET A 186 -1.07 2.17 9.34
CA MET A 186 -0.55 1.14 10.25
C MET A 186 -1.12 1.30 11.66
N GLY A 187 -1.11 2.52 12.20
CA GLY A 187 -1.66 2.81 13.53
C GLY A 187 -3.15 2.49 13.63
N TRP A 188 -3.90 2.64 12.54
CA TRP A 188 -5.32 2.29 12.46
C TRP A 188 -5.59 0.82 12.76
N MET A 189 -4.64 -0.10 12.50
CA MET A 189 -4.78 -1.51 12.89
C MET A 189 -4.91 -1.71 14.40
N LEU A 190 -4.42 -0.76 15.21
CA LEU A 190 -4.56 -0.78 16.66
C LEU A 190 -6.00 -0.47 17.11
N LEU A 191 -6.86 0.04 16.23
CA LEU A 191 -8.26 0.37 16.55
C LEU A 191 -9.03 -0.87 17.01
N TRP A 192 -8.74 -2.05 16.46
CA TRP A 192 -9.35 -3.32 16.87
C TRP A 192 -8.63 -4.01 18.04
N LEU A 193 -7.44 -3.54 18.43
CA LEU A 193 -6.77 -3.98 19.64
C LEU A 193 -7.23 -3.16 20.85
N VAL A 194 -7.43 -1.86 20.66
CA VAL A 194 -7.94 -0.93 21.66
C VAL A 194 -9.44 -0.78 21.43
N GLY A 195 -10.17 -1.84 21.77
CA GLY A 195 -11.57 -1.97 21.41
C GLY A 195 -12.55 -1.41 22.46
N PRO A 196 -13.84 -1.36 22.09
CA PRO A 196 -14.95 -1.19 23.02
C PRO A 196 -14.90 -2.02 24.31
N PRO A 197 -14.46 -3.31 24.29
CA PRO A 197 -14.52 -4.17 25.47
C PRO A 197 -13.66 -3.68 26.64
N ASP A 198 -12.59 -2.93 26.35
CA ASP A 198 -11.63 -2.47 27.36
C ASP A 198 -12.00 -1.10 27.95
N GLY A 199 -13.08 -0.48 27.46
CA GLY A 199 -13.54 0.84 27.90
C GLY A 199 -12.59 1.99 27.56
N GLN A 200 -11.55 1.76 26.76
CA GLN A 200 -10.52 2.75 26.41
C GLN A 200 -10.94 3.66 25.25
N TRP A 201 -12.11 4.28 25.37
CA TRP A 201 -12.73 5.07 24.30
C TRP A 201 -11.90 6.26 23.85
N ALA A 202 -11.22 6.94 24.78
CA ALA A 202 -10.36 8.07 24.43
C ALA A 202 -9.20 7.64 23.51
N ALA A 203 -8.60 6.48 23.76
CA ALA A 203 -7.52 5.94 22.94
C ALA A 203 -8.05 5.45 21.58
N HIS A 204 -9.17 4.74 21.57
CA HIS A 204 -9.86 4.31 20.33
C HIS A 204 -10.20 5.52 19.44
N LEU A 205 -10.79 6.56 20.03
CA LEU A 205 -11.12 7.81 19.36
C LEU A 205 -9.87 8.56 18.87
N ALA A 206 -8.78 8.54 19.63
CA ALA A 206 -7.52 9.17 19.22
C ALA A 206 -6.93 8.48 17.99
N ILE A 207 -6.88 7.15 17.97
CA ILE A 207 -6.42 6.36 16.81
C ILE A 207 -7.29 6.69 15.59
N PHE A 208 -8.62 6.70 15.76
CA PHE A 208 -9.56 7.05 14.70
C PHE A 208 -9.28 8.46 14.16
N SER A 209 -9.21 9.44 15.05
CA SER A 209 -8.99 10.86 14.72
C SER A 209 -7.66 11.10 14.00
N THR A 210 -6.60 10.39 14.41
CA THR A 210 -5.29 10.46 13.77
C THR A 210 -5.35 10.01 12.32
N ALA A 211 -5.99 8.88 12.02
CA ALA A 211 -6.10 8.40 10.64
C ALA A 211 -7.01 9.29 9.79
N VAL A 212 -8.12 9.79 10.33
CA VAL A 212 -9.00 10.77 9.66
C VAL A 212 -8.19 12.01 9.27
N ALA A 213 -7.45 12.59 10.22
CA ALA A 213 -6.65 13.79 10.01
C ALA A 213 -5.54 13.56 8.97
N PHE A 214 -4.76 12.47 9.09
CA PHE A 214 -3.65 12.23 8.16
C PHE A 214 -4.10 11.81 6.76
N ARG A 215 -5.23 11.11 6.63
CA ARG A 215 -5.85 10.83 5.31
C ARG A 215 -6.29 12.12 4.61
N TYR A 216 -6.89 13.06 5.34
CA TYR A 216 -7.17 14.40 4.80
C TYR A 216 -5.89 15.18 4.48
N LEU A 217 -4.89 15.18 5.36
CA LEU A 217 -3.64 15.90 5.13
C LEU A 217 -2.89 15.39 3.89
N CYS A 218 -2.91 14.09 3.64
CA CYS A 218 -2.36 13.49 2.42
C CYS A 218 -3.09 14.00 1.16
N GLN A 219 -4.43 14.02 1.19
CA GLN A 219 -5.24 14.61 0.12
C GLN A 219 -4.94 16.10 -0.09
N LEU A 220 -4.78 16.86 1.01
CA LEU A 220 -4.42 18.28 0.99
C LEU A 220 -3.00 18.48 0.44
N GLY A 221 -2.07 17.58 0.77
CA GLY A 221 -0.70 17.54 0.27
C GLY A 221 -0.66 17.49 -1.25
N ASN A 222 -1.37 16.52 -1.84
CA ASN A 222 -1.55 16.42 -3.28
C ASN A 222 -2.18 17.71 -3.86
N TYR A 223 -3.27 18.21 -3.26
CA TYR A 223 -3.91 19.43 -3.74
C TYR A 223 -2.95 20.63 -3.73
N VAL A 224 -2.15 20.77 -2.68
CA VAL A 224 -1.16 21.84 -2.51
C VAL A 224 -0.05 21.74 -3.55
N GLU A 225 0.49 20.54 -3.76
CA GLU A 225 1.47 20.27 -4.81
C GLU A 225 0.90 20.61 -6.19
N CYS A 226 -0.28 20.10 -6.54
CA CYS A 226 -0.86 20.39 -7.83
C CYS A 226 -1.22 21.87 -8.02
N ARG A 227 -1.54 22.61 -6.93
CA ARG A 227 -1.93 24.03 -7.02
C ARG A 227 -0.75 24.99 -7.06
N TRP A 228 0.31 24.70 -6.29
CA TRP A 228 1.43 25.61 -6.03
C TRP A 228 2.81 24.99 -6.28
N GLY A 229 2.88 23.78 -6.82
CA GLY A 229 4.09 23.12 -7.26
C GLY A 229 4.68 23.75 -8.52
N LYS A 230 5.29 22.94 -9.38
CA LYS A 230 5.92 23.41 -10.62
C LYS A 230 4.85 23.93 -11.60
N ALA A 231 5.25 24.85 -12.49
CA ALA A 231 4.30 25.57 -13.35
C ALA A 231 3.40 24.65 -14.18
N TRP A 232 3.94 23.52 -14.65
CA TRP A 232 3.21 22.53 -15.45
C TRP A 232 2.12 21.78 -14.67
N GLU A 233 2.18 21.75 -13.33
CA GLU A 233 1.17 21.09 -12.50
C GLU A 233 -0.04 21.98 -12.23
N SER A 234 0.23 23.29 -12.07
CA SER A 234 -0.74 24.29 -11.62
C SER A 234 -1.97 24.45 -12.51
N GLY A 235 -1.93 23.93 -13.73
CA GLY A 235 -3.03 23.98 -14.71
C GLY A 235 -4.18 22.99 -14.44
N HIS A 236 -3.98 21.96 -13.63
CA HIS A 236 -4.95 20.86 -13.49
C HIS A 236 -5.97 21.05 -12.35
N VAL A 237 -5.80 22.08 -11.52
CA VAL A 237 -6.69 22.34 -10.38
C VAL A 237 -7.96 23.07 -10.81
N LYS A 238 -9.07 22.32 -10.87
CA LYS A 238 -10.42 22.85 -11.13
C LYS A 238 -11.06 23.37 -9.85
N ARG A 239 -12.04 24.29 -9.97
CA ARG A 239 -12.82 24.82 -8.83
C ARG A 239 -13.51 23.73 -8.01
N SER A 240 -13.94 22.64 -8.66
CA SER A 240 -14.54 21.48 -8.00
C SER A 240 -13.58 20.83 -7.00
N HIS A 241 -12.28 20.74 -7.31
CA HIS A 241 -11.27 20.18 -6.41
C HIS A 241 -11.10 21.08 -5.18
N THR A 242 -11.12 22.40 -5.36
CA THR A 242 -11.06 23.38 -4.26
C THR A 242 -12.27 23.27 -3.34
N VAL A 243 -13.48 23.18 -3.90
CA VAL A 243 -14.70 23.02 -3.10
C VAL A 243 -14.67 21.72 -2.31
N TYR A 244 -14.24 20.62 -2.94
CA TYR A 244 -14.08 19.33 -2.29
C TYR A 244 -13.07 19.38 -1.14
N ILE A 245 -11.84 19.85 -1.36
CA ILE A 245 -10.81 19.84 -0.32
C ILE A 245 -11.17 20.75 0.87
N VAL A 246 -11.82 21.89 0.62
CA VAL A 246 -12.30 22.78 1.69
C VAL A 246 -13.41 22.11 2.50
N SER A 247 -14.39 21.49 1.83
CA SER A 247 -15.48 20.78 2.50
C SER A 247 -14.94 19.61 3.33
N TYR A 248 -14.02 18.84 2.76
CA TYR A 248 -13.38 17.71 3.44
C TYR A 248 -12.54 18.16 4.63
N GLY A 249 -11.81 19.26 4.51
CA GLY A 249 -11.04 19.83 5.61
C GLY A 249 -11.90 20.35 6.75
N LEU A 250 -13.00 21.04 6.44
CA LEU A 250 -13.94 21.52 7.46
C LEU A 250 -14.53 20.36 8.27
N VAL A 251 -15.01 19.32 7.59
CA VAL A 251 -15.58 18.15 8.25
C VAL A 251 -14.52 17.39 9.06
N THR A 252 -13.35 17.14 8.47
CA THR A 252 -12.23 16.44 9.13
C THR A 252 -11.70 17.20 10.34
N LEU A 253 -11.74 18.54 10.34
CA LEU A 253 -11.34 19.33 11.50
C LEU A 253 -12.42 19.35 12.59
N CYS A 254 -13.67 19.59 12.20
CA CYS A 254 -14.78 19.69 13.15
C CYS A 254 -15.01 18.37 13.89
N LEU A 255 -14.97 17.25 13.18
CA LEU A 255 -15.44 15.96 13.68
C LEU A 255 -14.60 15.45 14.89
N PRO A 256 -13.25 15.39 14.85
CA PRO A 256 -12.43 15.07 16.02
C PRO A 256 -12.60 16.07 17.17
N ILE A 257 -12.64 17.38 16.88
CA ILE A 257 -12.80 18.41 17.92
C ILE A 257 -14.09 18.18 18.70
N LEU A 258 -15.20 17.95 17.99
CA LEU A 258 -16.50 17.70 18.60
C LEU A 258 -16.49 16.39 19.40
N TYR A 259 -15.86 15.31 18.90
CA TYR A 259 -15.72 14.08 19.67
C TYR A 259 -14.91 14.23 20.95
N PHE A 260 -13.78 14.93 20.89
CA PHE A 260 -12.99 15.16 22.09
C PHE A 260 -13.73 16.05 23.09
N ILE A 261 -14.49 17.06 22.63
CA ILE A 261 -15.36 17.85 23.50
C ILE A 261 -16.40 16.94 24.19
N ASP A 262 -17.08 16.08 23.44
CA ASP A 262 -18.08 15.16 24.00
C ASP A 262 -17.46 14.24 25.06
N VAL A 263 -16.33 13.59 24.76
CA VAL A 263 -15.65 12.68 25.70
C VAL A 263 -15.18 13.44 26.95
N ILE A 264 -14.49 14.58 26.79
CA ILE A 264 -13.99 15.38 27.92
C ILE A 264 -15.14 15.87 28.79
N MET A 265 -16.23 16.36 28.20
CA MET A 265 -17.40 16.84 28.95
C MET A 265 -18.13 15.70 29.64
N TYR A 266 -18.26 14.54 28.99
CA TYR A 266 -18.88 13.35 29.56
C TYR A 266 -18.12 12.89 30.81
N GLU A 267 -16.80 12.76 30.72
CA GLU A 267 -15.93 12.39 31.83
C GLU A 267 -15.91 13.44 32.95
N ALA A 268 -15.71 14.72 32.60
CA ALA A 268 -15.61 15.80 33.59
C ALA A 268 -16.88 16.00 34.42
N GLN A 269 -18.04 15.66 33.86
CA GLN A 269 -19.33 15.79 34.53
C GLN A 269 -19.82 14.49 35.17
N GLY A 270 -19.07 13.38 35.03
CA GLY A 270 -19.50 12.07 35.50
C GLY A 270 -20.87 11.67 34.94
N ARG A 271 -21.14 12.03 33.69
CA ARG A 271 -22.43 11.74 33.04
C ARG A 271 -22.64 10.23 32.96
N THR A 272 -23.90 9.82 33.02
CA THR A 272 -24.33 8.46 32.73
C THR A 272 -25.50 8.52 31.76
N GLY A 273 -25.52 7.63 30.77
CA GLY A 273 -26.59 7.59 29.75
C GLY A 273 -26.34 8.50 28.54
N VAL A 274 -27.33 8.56 27.64
CA VAL A 274 -27.25 9.25 26.34
C VAL A 274 -27.71 10.71 26.49
N ASP A 275 -26.78 11.61 26.78
CA ASP A 275 -27.02 13.05 26.84
C ASP A 275 -25.76 13.81 26.38
N PRO A 276 -25.44 13.85 25.07
CA PRO A 276 -24.26 14.56 24.61
C PRO A 276 -24.48 16.07 24.67
N PRO A 277 -23.43 16.85 25.00
CA PRO A 277 -23.52 18.30 25.01
C PRO A 277 -23.72 18.90 23.61
N ILE A 278 -23.32 18.18 22.56
CA ILE A 278 -23.47 18.61 21.18
C ILE A 278 -24.76 18.01 20.59
N PRO A 279 -25.58 18.79 19.85
CA PRO A 279 -26.78 18.26 19.21
C PRO A 279 -26.48 17.07 18.29
N LEU A 280 -27.14 15.93 18.55
CA LEU A 280 -26.98 14.66 17.85
C LEU A 280 -26.96 14.77 16.32
N ALA A 281 -27.89 15.57 15.78
CA ALA A 281 -28.03 15.74 14.35
C ALA A 281 -26.78 16.35 13.70
N ILE A 282 -26.01 17.18 14.42
CA ILE A 282 -24.81 17.83 13.89
C ILE A 282 -23.71 16.79 13.69
N ILE A 283 -23.36 16.02 14.73
CA ILE A 283 -22.25 15.07 14.64
C ILE A 283 -22.60 13.92 13.70
N GLN A 284 -23.82 13.39 13.77
CA GLN A 284 -24.26 12.34 12.84
C GLN A 284 -24.24 12.82 11.38
N THR A 285 -24.59 14.09 11.12
CA THR A 285 -24.46 14.67 9.78
C THR A 285 -23.01 14.76 9.35
N LEU A 286 -22.11 15.21 10.24
CA LEU A 286 -20.68 15.29 9.94
C LEU A 286 -20.07 13.92 9.63
N ASP A 287 -20.43 12.88 10.37
CA ASP A 287 -20.00 11.50 10.09
C ASP A 287 -20.43 11.04 8.69
N VAL A 288 -21.71 11.21 8.36
CA VAL A 288 -22.25 10.81 7.05
C VAL A 288 -21.59 11.62 5.94
N VAL A 289 -21.44 12.92 6.12
CA VAL A 289 -20.78 13.79 5.14
C VAL A 289 -19.30 13.40 4.98
N TRP A 290 -18.60 13.07 6.07
CA TRP A 290 -17.23 12.60 6.02
C TRP A 290 -17.11 11.32 5.19
N MET A 291 -17.96 10.31 5.46
CA MET A 291 -17.99 9.05 4.70
C MET A 291 -18.26 9.29 3.21
N VAL A 292 -19.20 10.18 2.88
CA VAL A 292 -19.48 10.56 1.49
C VAL A 292 -18.27 11.23 0.85
N LEU A 293 -17.57 12.12 1.55
CA LEU A 293 -16.38 12.80 1.03
C LEU A 293 -15.24 11.80 0.78
N VAL A 294 -15.01 10.86 1.69
CA VAL A 294 -14.05 9.77 1.49
C VAL A 294 -14.41 8.94 0.25
N ALA A 295 -15.68 8.53 0.10
CA ALA A 295 -16.14 7.78 -1.08
C ALA A 295 -16.00 8.57 -2.40
N LEU A 296 -16.11 9.90 -2.31
CA LEU A 296 -16.02 10.80 -3.46
C LEU A 296 -14.57 11.18 -3.82
N SER A 297 -13.57 10.72 -3.08
CA SER A 297 -12.17 11.08 -3.30
C SER A 297 -11.70 10.77 -4.71
N THR A 298 -12.08 9.61 -5.28
CA THR A 298 -11.64 9.20 -6.62
C THR A 298 -12.05 10.22 -7.68
N ARG A 299 -13.22 10.85 -7.51
CA ARG A 299 -13.79 11.79 -8.48
C ARG A 299 -13.32 13.23 -8.30
N PHE A 300 -13.13 13.69 -7.06
CA PHE A 300 -12.87 15.11 -6.78
C PHE A 300 -11.44 15.43 -6.34
N SER A 301 -10.60 14.41 -6.14
CA SER A 301 -9.15 14.59 -6.00
C SER A 301 -8.55 15.17 -7.28
N VAL A 302 -7.53 16.01 -7.15
CA VAL A 302 -6.76 16.50 -8.30
C VAL A 302 -6.08 15.30 -8.99
N PRO A 303 -6.10 15.19 -10.33
CA PRO A 303 -5.34 14.15 -11.03
C PRO A 303 -3.84 14.33 -10.77
N GLU A 304 -3.14 13.21 -10.61
CA GLU A 304 -1.68 13.17 -10.48
C GLU A 304 -1.07 12.60 -11.76
N PRO A 305 0.12 13.05 -12.16
CA PRO A 305 0.83 12.46 -13.30
C PRO A 305 1.22 11.01 -12.99
N PRO A 306 0.98 10.07 -13.92
CA PRO A 306 1.34 8.68 -13.71
C PRO A 306 2.86 8.46 -13.86
N VAL A 307 3.34 7.36 -13.26
CA VAL A 307 4.71 6.88 -13.38
C VAL A 307 4.75 5.79 -14.44
N VAL A 308 5.52 6.01 -15.51
CA VAL A 308 5.76 5.01 -16.55
C VAL A 308 6.95 4.16 -16.11
N VAL A 309 6.74 2.87 -15.94
CA VAL A 309 7.76 1.86 -15.62
C VAL A 309 8.12 1.12 -16.90
N LYS A 310 9.29 1.43 -17.49
CA LYS A 310 9.81 0.67 -18.63
C LYS A 310 10.69 -0.48 -18.12
N TRP A 311 10.25 -1.70 -18.35
CA TRP A 311 11.07 -2.89 -18.15
C TRP A 311 11.87 -3.14 -19.42
N SER A 312 13.20 -3.11 -19.33
CA SER A 312 14.07 -3.59 -20.38
C SER A 312 14.71 -4.91 -19.93
N VAL A 313 14.51 -5.96 -20.71
CA VAL A 313 15.35 -7.15 -20.61
C VAL A 313 16.68 -6.75 -21.24
N LEU A 314 17.74 -6.74 -20.44
CA LEU A 314 19.08 -6.63 -20.99
C LEU A 314 19.45 -8.01 -21.50
N GLU A 315 19.29 -8.19 -22.81
CA GLU A 315 19.85 -9.35 -23.51
C GLU A 315 21.36 -9.10 -23.63
N PHE A 316 22.14 -9.99 -23.01
CA PHE A 316 23.58 -10.02 -23.20
C PHE A 316 23.83 -11.00 -24.35
N ASP A 317 24.28 -10.48 -25.50
CA ASP A 317 24.52 -11.27 -26.73
C ASP A 317 25.54 -12.40 -26.52
N ASP A 318 26.43 -12.23 -25.54
CA ASP A 318 27.35 -13.26 -25.09
C ASP A 318 26.75 -13.96 -23.85
N VAL A 319 26.63 -15.28 -23.93
CA VAL A 319 26.49 -16.13 -22.73
C VAL A 319 27.80 -16.01 -21.97
N VAL A 320 27.94 -14.94 -21.21
CA VAL A 320 29.03 -14.79 -20.26
C VAL A 320 28.72 -15.80 -19.16
N ASP A 321 29.50 -16.87 -19.11
CA ASP A 321 29.38 -17.86 -18.04
C ASP A 321 29.47 -17.09 -16.72
N ALA A 322 28.61 -17.42 -15.75
CA ALA A 322 28.61 -16.74 -14.45
C ALA A 322 30.00 -16.78 -13.77
N ASP A 323 30.81 -17.78 -14.15
CA ASP A 323 32.18 -18.00 -13.72
C ASP A 323 33.18 -16.94 -14.26
N ASP A 324 32.82 -16.19 -15.31
CA ASP A 324 33.66 -15.13 -15.91
C ASP A 324 33.52 -13.78 -15.18
N PHE A 325 32.50 -13.61 -14.34
CA PHE A 325 32.36 -12.40 -13.53
C PHE A 325 33.23 -12.49 -12.28
N THR A 326 34.18 -11.55 -12.15
CA THR A 326 34.91 -11.39 -10.90
C THR A 326 33.94 -11.01 -9.76
N PRO A 327 34.23 -11.37 -8.50
CA PRO A 327 33.41 -10.96 -7.36
C PRO A 327 33.18 -9.44 -7.26
N ALA A 328 34.13 -8.64 -7.75
CA ALA A 328 34.00 -7.18 -7.81
C ALA A 328 32.95 -6.73 -8.84
N GLN A 329 32.89 -7.37 -10.01
CA GLN A 329 31.87 -7.11 -11.02
C GLN A 329 30.50 -7.57 -10.56
N ILE A 330 30.39 -8.73 -9.90
CA ILE A 330 29.14 -9.19 -9.27
C ILE A 330 28.67 -8.19 -8.22
N ALA A 331 29.57 -7.71 -7.36
CA ALA A 331 29.25 -6.69 -6.37
C ALA A 331 28.83 -5.35 -7.01
N GLN A 332 29.42 -4.98 -8.15
CA GLN A 332 29.06 -3.78 -8.89
C GLN A 332 27.69 -3.93 -9.57
N LEU A 333 27.39 -5.08 -10.17
CA LEU A 333 26.08 -5.41 -10.75
C LEU A 333 24.98 -5.40 -9.68
N ARG A 334 25.25 -5.99 -8.50
CA ARG A 334 24.35 -5.91 -7.33
C ARG A 334 24.15 -4.47 -6.86
N LYS A 335 25.21 -3.65 -6.82
CA LYS A 335 25.09 -2.21 -6.51
C LYS A 335 24.25 -1.44 -7.54
N LEU A 336 24.23 -1.89 -8.79
CA LEU A 336 23.40 -1.33 -9.86
C LEU A 336 21.97 -1.90 -9.88
N GLY A 337 21.62 -2.76 -8.91
CA GLY A 337 20.29 -3.35 -8.80
C GLY A 337 20.00 -4.43 -9.86
N PHE A 338 21.04 -5.00 -10.46
CA PHE A 338 20.89 -6.24 -11.23
C PHE A 338 20.86 -7.40 -10.25
N GLU A 339 19.67 -7.97 -10.05
CA GLU A 339 19.58 -9.34 -9.59
C GLU A 339 20.10 -10.20 -10.73
N ALA A 340 21.24 -10.86 -10.50
CA ALA A 340 21.66 -11.93 -11.39
C ALA A 340 20.54 -12.97 -11.35
N ILE A 341 19.74 -13.04 -12.42
CA ILE A 341 18.95 -14.22 -12.68
C ILE A 341 19.98 -15.28 -13.03
N ASP A 342 20.46 -15.96 -11.99
CA ASP A 342 21.32 -17.11 -12.17
C ASP A 342 20.50 -18.12 -12.95
N ASN A 343 20.80 -18.28 -14.24
CA ASN A 343 20.10 -19.24 -15.08
C ASN A 343 20.36 -20.69 -14.62
N ARG A 344 21.19 -20.93 -13.60
CA ARG A 344 21.24 -22.21 -12.90
C ARG A 344 20.11 -22.39 -11.87
N ALA A 345 19.45 -21.30 -11.44
CA ALA A 345 18.32 -21.31 -10.51
C ALA A 345 16.98 -20.96 -11.16
N THR A 346 16.96 -20.40 -12.38
CA THR A 346 15.83 -20.54 -13.32
C THR A 346 15.96 -21.84 -14.12
N LEU A 347 16.25 -22.93 -13.40
CA LEU A 347 15.43 -24.11 -13.61
C LEU A 347 13.99 -23.59 -13.59
N ASP A 348 13.16 -24.02 -14.55
CA ASP A 348 11.74 -24.10 -14.28
C ASP A 348 11.57 -24.49 -12.82
N ALA A 349 10.60 -23.93 -12.10
CA ALA A 349 10.22 -24.49 -10.80
C ALA A 349 9.60 -25.89 -11.00
N ASP A 350 10.25 -26.75 -11.79
CA ASP A 350 10.16 -28.17 -11.81
C ASP A 350 10.23 -28.65 -10.37
N ASP A 351 9.32 -29.57 -10.09
CA ASP A 351 9.13 -30.20 -8.80
C ASP A 351 10.46 -30.67 -8.16
N HIS A 352 11.54 -30.84 -8.94
CA HIS A 352 12.89 -31.15 -8.50
C HIS A 352 13.60 -30.11 -7.63
N CYS A 353 13.54 -28.81 -7.92
CA CYS A 353 14.26 -27.82 -7.09
C CYS A 353 13.58 -27.67 -5.72
N LEU A 354 12.24 -27.65 -5.74
CA LEU A 354 11.43 -27.56 -4.52
C LEU A 354 11.47 -28.86 -3.72
N SER A 355 11.41 -30.03 -4.36
CA SER A 355 11.61 -31.32 -3.68
C SER A 355 13.03 -31.50 -3.14
N PHE A 356 14.05 -30.92 -3.77
CA PHE A 356 15.42 -30.90 -3.24
C PHE A 356 15.52 -30.05 -1.97
N LEU A 357 14.95 -28.83 -1.97
CA LEU A 357 14.91 -27.97 -0.79
C LEU A 357 14.10 -28.62 0.35
N LEU A 358 12.99 -29.28 0.03
CA LEU A 358 12.17 -30.00 1.01
C LEU A 358 12.85 -31.27 1.53
N ALA A 359 13.54 -32.04 0.68
CA ALA A 359 14.30 -33.22 1.11
C ALA A 359 15.44 -32.83 2.06
N ARG A 360 16.03 -31.64 1.85
CA ARG A 360 17.02 -31.09 2.76
C ARG A 360 16.44 -30.65 4.11
N LEU A 361 15.17 -30.27 4.18
CA LEU A 361 14.53 -29.97 5.47
C LEU A 361 14.38 -31.19 6.40
N ASP A 362 14.69 -32.41 5.94
CA ASP A 362 14.74 -33.60 6.80
C ASP A 362 16.17 -33.96 7.27
N GLU A 363 17.21 -33.28 6.77
CA GLU A 363 18.60 -33.51 7.21
C GLU A 363 18.88 -32.80 8.56
N PRO A 364 19.69 -33.42 9.46
CA PRO A 364 20.10 -32.81 10.72
C PRO A 364 21.00 -31.58 10.47
N GLU A 365 20.83 -30.55 11.30
CA GLU A 365 21.40 -29.22 11.10
C GLU A 365 22.75 -29.08 11.81
N ASP A 366 23.82 -28.77 11.06
CA ASP A 366 25.15 -28.45 11.62
C ASP A 366 25.52 -26.95 11.48
N ASP A 367 24.96 -26.21 10.51
CA ASP A 367 25.48 -24.87 10.13
C ASP A 367 24.41 -23.76 9.96
N GLY A 368 23.20 -23.90 10.51
CA GLY A 368 22.20 -22.81 10.51
C GLY A 368 21.51 -22.50 9.16
N TRP A 369 21.84 -23.23 8.10
CA TRP A 369 21.30 -23.03 6.75
C TRP A 369 19.80 -23.36 6.65
N ARG A 370 19.26 -24.16 7.57
CA ARG A 370 17.84 -24.58 7.53
C ARG A 370 16.93 -23.38 7.70
N ARG A 371 17.28 -22.47 8.62
CA ARG A 371 16.57 -21.21 8.87
C ARG A 371 16.59 -20.29 7.64
N GLU A 372 17.71 -20.24 6.93
CA GLU A 372 17.83 -19.45 5.69
C GLU A 372 16.96 -20.02 4.57
N ILE A 373 16.93 -21.35 4.41
CA ILE A 373 16.06 -22.03 3.43
C ILE A 373 14.59 -21.80 3.76
N ILE A 374 14.17 -21.93 5.01
CA ILE A 374 12.77 -21.67 5.42
C ILE A 374 12.40 -20.21 5.14
N THR A 375 13.31 -19.27 5.40
CA THR A 375 13.09 -17.84 5.16
C THR A 375 12.97 -17.54 3.65
N ALA A 376 13.84 -18.13 2.83
CA ALA A 376 13.80 -18.00 1.37
C ALA A 376 12.51 -18.59 0.79
N LEU A 377 12.10 -19.74 1.30
CA LEU A 377 10.86 -20.42 0.91
C LEU A 377 9.59 -19.60 1.28
N LEU A 378 9.57 -18.96 2.46
CA LEU A 378 8.49 -18.05 2.86
C LEU A 378 8.45 -16.76 2.03
N ALA A 379 9.61 -16.22 1.66
CA ALA A 379 9.70 -15.09 0.74
C ALA A 379 9.17 -15.46 -0.66
N LEU A 380 9.48 -16.67 -1.13
CA LEU A 380 8.99 -17.18 -2.41
C LEU A 380 7.45 -17.34 -2.39
N ALA A 381 6.91 -17.95 -1.34
CA ALA A 381 5.47 -18.15 -1.18
C ALA A 381 4.66 -16.84 -1.09
N THR A 382 5.27 -15.75 -0.62
CA THR A 382 4.61 -14.44 -0.49
C THR A 382 4.73 -13.56 -1.73
N SER A 383 5.57 -13.94 -2.70
CA SER A 383 5.87 -13.13 -3.90
C SER A 383 4.83 -13.24 -5.03
N SER A 384 4.03 -14.31 -5.09
CA SER A 384 2.91 -14.41 -6.05
C SER A 384 1.85 -15.45 -5.65
N SER A 385 0.62 -15.29 -6.14
CA SER A 385 -0.47 -16.24 -5.91
C SER A 385 -0.22 -17.63 -6.53
N ALA A 386 0.52 -17.70 -7.64
CA ALA A 386 0.94 -18.97 -8.25
C ALA A 386 1.98 -19.70 -7.37
N CYS A 387 2.92 -18.96 -6.78
CA CYS A 387 3.88 -19.51 -5.81
C CYS A 387 3.19 -20.01 -4.53
N ALA A 388 2.15 -19.30 -4.06
CA ALA A 388 1.37 -19.72 -2.90
C ALA A 388 0.59 -21.03 -3.13
N GLU A 389 0.03 -21.22 -4.34
CA GLU A 389 -0.65 -22.48 -4.68
C GLU A 389 0.34 -23.65 -4.77
N GLN A 390 1.51 -23.43 -5.38
CA GLN A 390 2.58 -24.43 -5.46
C GLN A 390 3.11 -24.79 -4.05
N TRP A 391 3.34 -23.79 -3.20
CA TRP A 391 3.75 -23.93 -1.79
C TRP A 391 2.81 -24.85 -1.00
N HIS A 392 1.51 -24.70 -1.19
CA HIS A 392 0.51 -25.56 -0.56
C HIS A 392 0.54 -27.00 -1.09
N ARG A 393 0.79 -27.22 -2.39
CA ARG A 393 0.84 -28.56 -3.00
C ARG A 393 2.05 -29.38 -2.57
N VAL A 394 3.20 -28.74 -2.37
CA VAL A 394 4.47 -29.44 -2.10
C VAL A 394 4.82 -29.57 -0.61
N GLY A 395 3.95 -29.16 0.32
CA GLY A 395 4.17 -29.40 1.74
C GLY A 395 4.71 -28.21 2.54
N GLY A 396 4.40 -26.97 2.14
CA GLY A 396 4.72 -25.77 2.93
C GLY A 396 4.18 -25.78 4.37
N VAL A 397 3.15 -26.58 4.65
CA VAL A 397 2.66 -26.84 6.01
C VAL A 397 3.68 -27.61 6.85
N ALA A 398 4.42 -28.57 6.26
CA ALA A 398 5.46 -29.32 6.96
C ALA A 398 6.66 -28.42 7.30
N ALA A 399 7.04 -27.51 6.39
CA ALA A 399 8.09 -26.52 6.65
C ALA A 399 7.72 -25.57 7.80
N LEU A 400 6.47 -25.10 7.85
CA LEU A 400 5.96 -24.28 8.96
C LEU A 400 5.89 -25.06 10.28
N GLN A 401 5.52 -26.35 10.23
CA GLN A 401 5.52 -27.22 11.42
C GLN A 401 6.94 -27.50 11.94
N ALA A 402 7.92 -27.65 11.05
CA ALA A 402 9.33 -27.81 11.43
C ALA A 402 9.86 -26.54 12.12
N LEU A 403 9.59 -25.36 11.55
CA LEU A 403 9.96 -24.07 12.14
C LEU A 403 9.32 -23.86 13.52
N ALA A 404 8.04 -24.24 13.67
CA ALA A 404 7.32 -24.13 14.92
C ALA A 404 7.89 -25.05 16.02
N ARG A 405 8.37 -26.25 15.65
CA ARG A 405 9.05 -27.17 16.58
C ARG A 405 10.40 -26.62 17.03
N GLU A 406 11.22 -26.16 16.09
CA GLU A 406 12.54 -25.57 16.39
C GLU A 406 12.40 -24.34 17.32
N THR A 407 11.43 -23.46 17.04
CA THR A 407 11.17 -22.29 17.88
C THR A 407 10.67 -22.68 19.29
N ALA A 408 9.97 -23.80 19.41
CA ALA A 408 9.53 -24.32 20.69
C ALA A 408 10.68 -24.94 21.49
N GLU A 409 11.56 -25.69 20.83
CA GLU A 409 12.76 -26.30 21.43
C GLU A 409 13.75 -25.23 21.91
N GLU A 410 14.04 -24.22 21.08
CA GLU A 410 14.92 -23.09 21.45
C GLU A 410 14.35 -22.28 22.64
N ARG A 411 13.02 -22.17 22.76
CA ARG A 411 12.38 -21.54 23.92
C ARG A 411 12.48 -22.39 25.18
N VAL A 412 12.39 -23.71 25.06
CA VAL A 412 12.53 -24.64 26.19
C VAL A 412 13.97 -24.64 26.70
N GLU A 413 14.97 -24.67 25.82
CA GLU A 413 16.39 -24.58 26.20
C GLU A 413 16.72 -23.28 26.90
N ARG A 414 16.32 -22.13 26.33
CA ARG A 414 16.51 -20.82 27.00
C ARG A 414 15.79 -20.72 28.33
N GLN A 415 14.65 -21.40 28.49
CA GLN A 415 13.95 -21.43 29.77
C GLN A 415 14.65 -22.33 30.79
N ALA A 416 15.23 -23.45 30.36
CA ALA A 416 16.08 -24.30 31.20
C ALA A 416 17.34 -23.55 31.65
N GLU A 417 18.00 -22.81 30.76
CA GLU A 417 19.16 -21.97 31.11
C GLU A 417 18.81 -20.90 32.16
N ARG A 418 17.66 -20.24 32.02
CA ARG A 418 17.17 -19.26 33.02
C ARG A 418 16.86 -19.92 34.36
N CYS A 419 16.33 -21.14 34.36
CA CYS A 419 16.10 -21.90 35.58
C CYS A 419 17.42 -22.28 36.26
N ASP A 420 18.41 -22.73 35.50
CA ASP A 420 19.75 -23.04 36.01
C ASP A 420 20.47 -21.80 36.56
N GLU A 421 20.37 -20.68 35.87
CA GLU A 421 20.96 -19.40 36.30
C GLU A 421 20.29 -18.90 37.59
N ALA A 422 18.95 -18.97 37.68
CA ALA A 422 18.21 -18.65 38.89
C ALA A 422 18.57 -19.57 40.07
N GLN A 423 18.80 -20.86 39.81
CA GLN A 423 19.21 -21.82 40.84
C GLN A 423 20.64 -21.56 41.32
N ARG A 424 21.56 -21.18 40.43
CA ARG A 424 22.92 -20.75 40.81
C ARG A 424 22.90 -19.47 41.63
N SER A 425 22.07 -18.50 41.26
CA SER A 425 21.89 -17.26 42.03
C SER A 425 21.26 -17.48 43.41
N ALA A 426 20.45 -18.52 43.59
CA ALA A 426 19.86 -18.87 44.88
C ALA A 426 20.81 -19.62 45.82
N LEU A 427 21.89 -20.22 45.30
CA LEU A 427 22.89 -20.97 46.06
C LEU A 427 24.14 -20.14 46.41
N ALA A 428 24.34 -19.00 45.75
CA ALA A 428 25.37 -18.00 46.05
C ALA A 428 24.86 -17.00 47.09
#